data_AF-A0A377ZN87-F1
#
_entry.id   AF-A0A377ZN87-F1
#
_cell.length_a   1.000
_cell.length_b   1.000
_cell.length_c   1.000
_cell.angle_alpha   90.00
_cell.angle_beta   90.00
_cell.angle_gamma   90.00
#
_symmetry.space_group_name_H-M   'P 1'
#
loop_
_entity.id
_entity.type
_entity.pdbx_description
1 polymer ?
#
loop_
_entity_poly.entity_id
_entity_poly.type
_entity_poly.pdbx_seq_one_letter_code
_entity_poly.pdbx_strand_id
1 'polypeptide(L)'
;MVRVGLPTVCARLPGCWSWSIICSSTHQGPGCSTTPNPAAIVAEATRRLRPDARIINICDMPVAIEGLFADILGLPSRKALNVRYYGLNHFGWWTSITDKAGNDLMPALKRHVAEQGYSSPKEDFQHKAPSWIETFKKVKDVFALDPTTLPNTYLKYYLYPDYEVRIPTRSLRGPTR
;
A
#
# COMPACT_ATOMS: atom_id res chain seq x y z
N MET A 1 -15.62 -34.60 -20.02
CA MET A 1 -15.35 -34.41 -18.57
C MET A 1 -13.84 -34.52 -18.37
N VAL A 2 -13.09 -33.43 -18.52
CA VAL A 2 -11.63 -33.44 -18.39
C VAL A 2 -11.27 -32.90 -17.02
N ARG A 3 -10.88 -33.79 -16.10
CA ARG A 3 -10.22 -33.42 -14.84
C ARG A 3 -8.77 -33.06 -15.17
N VAL A 4 -8.48 -31.77 -15.34
CA VAL A 4 -7.11 -31.27 -15.34
C VAL A 4 -6.70 -31.11 -13.88
N GLY A 5 -5.72 -31.92 -13.45
CA GLY A 5 -5.19 -31.88 -12.09
C GLY A 5 -4.58 -30.50 -11.78
N LEU A 6 -5.14 -29.82 -10.78
CA LEU A 6 -4.57 -28.60 -10.22
C LEU A 6 -3.27 -28.93 -9.47
N PRO A 7 -2.13 -28.28 -9.79
CA PRO A 7 -0.94 -28.40 -8.96
C PRO A 7 -1.22 -27.89 -7.54
N THR A 8 -0.74 -28.66 -6.57
CA THR A 8 -1.04 -28.67 -5.12
C THR A 8 -0.75 -27.39 -4.34
N VAL A 9 -0.25 -26.33 -4.97
CA VAL A 9 -0.10 -25.00 -4.36
C VAL A 9 -1.42 -24.21 -4.40
N CYS A 10 -2.34 -24.58 -5.30
CA CYS A 10 -3.49 -23.75 -5.68
C CYS A 10 -4.72 -23.83 -4.75
N ALA A 11 -4.71 -24.71 -3.73
CA ALA A 11 -5.88 -25.02 -2.90
C ALA A 11 -6.07 -24.16 -1.64
N ARG A 12 -5.20 -23.18 -1.34
CA ARG A 12 -5.18 -22.51 -0.02
C ARG A 12 -5.60 -21.04 0.04
N LEU A 13 -6.16 -20.45 -1.02
CA LEU A 13 -6.73 -19.09 -0.96
C LEU A 13 -8.24 -19.07 -1.33
N PRO A 14 -9.13 -19.73 -0.56
CA PRO A 14 -10.55 -19.91 -0.94
C PRO A 14 -11.30 -18.60 -1.23
N GLY A 15 -11.01 -17.53 -0.48
CA GLY A 15 -11.76 -16.27 -0.57
C GLY A 15 -11.56 -15.48 -1.87
N CYS A 16 -10.36 -15.53 -2.46
CA CYS A 16 -10.07 -14.83 -3.72
C CYS A 16 -10.74 -15.51 -4.92
N TRP A 17 -10.93 -16.82 -4.84
CA TRP A 17 -11.60 -17.62 -5.87
C TRP A 17 -13.07 -17.28 -5.96
N SER A 18 -13.79 -17.19 -4.84
CA SER A 18 -15.21 -16.85 -4.85
C SER A 18 -15.47 -15.50 -5.55
N TRP A 19 -14.64 -14.48 -5.28
CA TRP A 19 -14.76 -13.17 -5.93
C TRP A 19 -14.42 -13.20 -7.43
N SER A 20 -13.36 -13.92 -7.81
CA SER A 20 -12.97 -14.06 -9.22
C SER A 20 -13.99 -14.86 -10.04
N ILE A 21 -14.58 -15.90 -9.43
CA ILE A 21 -15.63 -16.73 -10.03
C ILE A 21 -16.90 -15.89 -10.22
N ILE A 22 -17.34 -15.13 -9.20
CA ILE A 22 -18.47 -14.21 -9.28
C ILE A 22 -18.30 -13.24 -10.47
N CYS A 23 -17.12 -12.64 -10.61
CA CYS A 23 -16.86 -11.69 -11.69
C CYS A 23 -16.82 -12.33 -13.10
N SER A 24 -16.51 -13.62 -13.21
CA SER A 24 -16.56 -14.36 -14.49
C SER A 24 -17.94 -14.91 -14.84
N SER A 25 -18.76 -15.27 -13.84
CA SER A 25 -20.03 -15.96 -14.07
C SER A 25 -21.24 -15.04 -14.13
N THR A 26 -21.16 -13.81 -13.60
CA THR A 26 -22.35 -12.95 -13.44
C THR A 26 -22.46 -11.75 -14.36
N HIS A 27 -21.41 -11.20 -14.98
CA HIS A 27 -21.56 -9.98 -15.78
C HIS A 27 -20.62 -9.93 -17.00
N GLN A 28 -21.20 -9.90 -18.21
CA GLN A 28 -20.55 -9.35 -19.41
C GLN A 28 -20.61 -7.79 -19.39
N GLY A 29 -20.20 -7.18 -18.27
CA GLY A 29 -20.25 -5.73 -17.99
C GLY A 29 -18.97 -5.22 -17.30
N PRO A 30 -18.79 -3.90 -17.07
CA PRO A 30 -17.46 -3.29 -16.92
C PRO A 30 -16.75 -3.72 -15.63
N GLY A 31 -15.48 -4.16 -15.79
CA GLY A 31 -14.40 -4.26 -14.80
C GLY A 31 -14.74 -4.67 -13.35
N CYS A 32 -14.28 -5.84 -12.94
CA CYS A 32 -14.29 -6.23 -11.54
C CYS A 32 -13.06 -5.68 -10.81
N SER A 33 -13.27 -4.69 -9.93
CA SER A 33 -12.23 -4.18 -9.03
C SER A 33 -12.13 -5.09 -7.82
N THR A 34 -10.98 -5.73 -7.62
CA THR A 34 -10.75 -6.57 -6.44
C THR A 34 -9.80 -5.85 -5.47
N THR A 35 -10.22 -5.75 -4.21
CA THR A 35 -9.41 -5.29 -3.07
C THR A 35 -8.98 -6.40 -2.08
N PRO A 36 -8.99 -7.72 -2.40
CA PRO A 36 -8.55 -8.73 -1.44
C PRO A 36 -7.02 -8.67 -1.34
N ASN A 37 -6.55 -8.38 -0.14
CA ASN A 37 -5.14 -8.51 0.20
C ASN A 37 -4.79 -9.97 0.51
N PRO A 38 -3.53 -10.39 0.25
CA PRO A 38 -2.43 -9.60 -0.30
C PRO A 38 -2.50 -9.48 -1.84
N ALA A 39 -2.71 -8.26 -2.35
CA ALA A 39 -3.07 -8.05 -3.75
C ALA A 39 -1.95 -8.43 -4.73
N ALA A 40 -0.66 -8.35 -4.35
CA ALA A 40 0.45 -8.83 -5.19
C ALA A 40 0.32 -10.33 -5.54
N ILE A 41 0.00 -11.17 -4.55
CA ILE A 41 -0.12 -12.63 -4.73
C ILE A 41 -1.38 -12.94 -5.53
N VAL A 42 -2.49 -12.26 -5.22
CA VAL A 42 -3.77 -12.45 -5.92
C VAL A 42 -3.68 -11.99 -7.38
N ALA A 43 -3.00 -10.87 -7.65
CA ALA A 43 -2.75 -10.38 -9.00
C ALA A 43 -1.93 -11.37 -9.82
N GLU A 44 -0.88 -11.98 -9.25
CA GLU A 44 -0.11 -13.00 -9.96
C GLU A 44 -0.91 -14.29 -10.18
N ALA A 45 -1.71 -14.71 -9.19
CA ALA A 45 -2.58 -15.86 -9.33
C ALA A 45 -3.64 -15.66 -10.42
N THR A 46 -4.31 -14.50 -10.44
CA THR A 46 -5.32 -14.15 -11.45
C THR A 46 -4.69 -13.99 -12.84
N ARG A 47 -3.50 -13.40 -12.95
CA ARG A 47 -2.76 -13.33 -14.21
C ARG A 47 -2.48 -14.72 -14.80
N ARG A 48 -2.06 -15.69 -13.97
CA ARG A 48 -1.77 -17.06 -14.43
C ARG A 48 -3.02 -17.89 -14.71
N LEU A 49 -4.03 -17.77 -13.84
CA LEU A 49 -5.14 -18.72 -13.78
C LEU A 49 -6.42 -18.18 -14.44
N ARG A 50 -6.50 -16.86 -14.66
CA ARG A 50 -7.62 -16.15 -15.29
C ARG A 50 -7.12 -15.01 -16.21
N PRO A 51 -6.25 -15.29 -17.20
CA PRO A 51 -5.63 -14.25 -18.02
C PRO A 51 -6.63 -13.42 -18.84
N ASP A 52 -7.77 -14.01 -19.22
CA ASP A 52 -8.80 -13.33 -20.03
C ASP A 52 -9.87 -12.62 -19.18
N ALA A 53 -9.78 -12.71 -17.85
CA ALA A 53 -10.75 -12.07 -16.97
C ALA A 53 -10.51 -10.55 -16.88
N ARG A 54 -11.58 -9.77 -16.87
CA ARG A 54 -11.53 -8.30 -16.73
C ARG A 54 -11.39 -7.90 -15.26
N ILE A 55 -10.21 -8.13 -14.70
CA ILE A 55 -9.89 -7.89 -13.29
C ILE A 55 -8.90 -6.72 -13.15
N ILE A 56 -9.23 -5.75 -12.29
CA ILE A 56 -8.31 -4.68 -11.89
C ILE A 56 -7.99 -4.85 -10.40
N ASN A 57 -6.71 -5.07 -10.09
CA ASN A 57 -6.22 -5.19 -8.72
C ASN A 57 -5.74 -3.81 -8.24
N ILE A 58 -6.32 -3.31 -7.15
CA ILE A 58 -6.01 -1.97 -6.61
C ILE A 58 -5.60 -2.02 -5.14
N CYS A 59 -4.95 -0.96 -4.68
CA CYS A 59 -4.51 -0.79 -3.29
C CYS A 59 -4.75 0.65 -2.84
N ASP A 60 -5.24 0.82 -1.63
CA ASP A 60 -5.56 2.10 -0.99
C ASP A 60 -4.35 2.73 -0.28
N MET A 61 -3.29 1.96 0.01
CA MET A 61 -2.11 2.49 0.71
C MET A 61 -1.46 3.70 0.00
N PRO A 62 -1.20 3.68 -1.33
CA PRO A 62 -0.70 4.87 -2.02
C PRO A 62 -1.66 6.07 -1.93
N VAL A 63 -2.97 5.83 -1.97
CA VAL A 63 -4.00 6.88 -1.87
C VAL A 63 -3.94 7.57 -0.50
N ALA A 64 -3.79 6.79 0.57
CA ALA A 64 -3.67 7.32 1.93
C ALA A 64 -2.37 8.12 2.10
N ILE A 65 -1.25 7.61 1.59
CA ILE A 65 0.06 8.29 1.66
C ILE A 65 0.05 9.59 0.86
N GLU A 66 -0.52 9.61 -0.35
CA GLU A 66 -0.66 10.84 -1.14
C GLU A 66 -1.56 11.88 -0.45
N GLY A 67 -2.55 11.43 0.34
CA GLY A 67 -3.33 12.32 1.21
C GLY A 67 -2.44 13.02 2.25
N LEU A 68 -1.54 12.28 2.88
CA LEU A 68 -0.55 12.84 3.82
C LEU A 68 0.44 13.77 3.10
N PHE A 69 0.84 13.47 1.86
CA PHE A 69 1.68 14.38 1.06
C PHE A 69 0.98 15.70 0.83
N ALA A 70 -0.30 15.67 0.44
CA ALA A 70 -1.08 16.89 0.26
C ALA A 70 -1.18 17.69 1.56
N ASP A 71 -1.40 17.03 2.70
CA ASP A 71 -1.44 17.72 4.00
C ASP A 71 -0.10 18.39 4.35
N ILE A 72 1.02 17.66 4.18
CA ILE A 72 2.37 18.17 4.44
C ILE A 72 2.68 19.37 3.56
N LEU A 73 2.22 19.35 2.30
CA LEU A 73 2.43 20.41 1.33
C LEU A 73 1.39 21.54 1.42
N GLY A 74 0.42 21.46 2.33
CA GLY A 74 -0.66 22.44 2.45
C GLY A 74 -1.62 22.49 1.24
N LEU A 75 -1.72 21.40 0.47
CA LEU A 75 -2.58 21.28 -0.70
C LEU A 75 -4.00 20.83 -0.31
N PRO A 76 -5.03 21.24 -1.07
CA PRO A 76 -6.42 20.95 -0.72
C PRO A 76 -6.78 19.46 -0.83
N SER A 77 -6.05 18.72 -1.67
CA SER A 77 -6.31 17.30 -1.91
C SER A 77 -5.11 16.66 -2.60
N ARG A 78 -4.92 15.34 -2.39
CA ARG A 78 -4.00 14.53 -3.21
C ARG A 78 -4.23 14.66 -4.71
N LYS A 79 -5.47 15.00 -5.14
CA LYS A 79 -5.81 15.19 -6.55
C LYS A 79 -5.05 16.37 -7.18
N ALA A 80 -4.50 17.29 -6.38
CA ALA A 80 -3.63 18.36 -6.84
C ALA A 80 -2.24 17.86 -7.27
N LEU A 81 -1.85 16.65 -6.87
CA LEU A 81 -0.56 16.05 -7.21
C LEU A 81 -0.59 15.37 -8.58
N ASN A 82 0.54 15.42 -9.27
CA ASN A 82 0.91 14.55 -10.39
C ASN A 82 2.11 13.71 -9.94
N VAL A 83 1.98 12.39 -9.98
CA VAL A 83 2.98 11.50 -9.38
C VAL A 83 3.51 10.47 -10.37
N ARG A 84 4.78 10.10 -10.21
CA ARG A 84 5.37 8.90 -10.82
C ARG A 84 5.74 7.92 -9.73
N TYR A 85 5.16 6.73 -9.78
CA TYR A 85 5.34 5.67 -8.79
C TYR A 85 5.61 4.34 -9.48
N TYR A 86 6.49 3.52 -8.92
CA TYR A 86 6.71 2.15 -9.37
C TYR A 86 6.91 1.20 -8.18
N GLY A 87 6.68 -0.09 -8.42
CA GLY A 87 6.91 -1.15 -7.44
C GLY A 87 5.85 -2.24 -7.51
N LEU A 88 5.94 -3.18 -6.58
CA LEU A 88 4.88 -4.14 -6.33
C LEU A 88 3.84 -3.52 -5.39
N ASN A 89 2.67 -4.17 -5.28
CA ASN A 89 1.72 -3.84 -4.23
C ASN A 89 2.42 -3.96 -2.85
N HIS A 90 2.28 -2.91 -2.02
CA HIS A 90 2.94 -2.76 -0.72
C HIS A 90 4.49 -2.75 -0.77
N PHE A 91 5.11 -2.51 -1.92
CA PHE A 91 6.56 -2.49 -2.06
C PHE A 91 6.97 -1.60 -3.23
N GLY A 92 7.02 -0.28 -3.02
CA GLY A 92 7.30 0.66 -4.10
C GLY A 92 7.73 2.04 -3.63
N TRP A 93 7.98 2.91 -4.61
CA TRP A 93 8.59 4.22 -4.42
C TRP A 93 7.99 5.28 -5.34
N TRP A 94 7.80 6.49 -4.81
CA TRP A 94 7.54 7.68 -5.60
C TRP A 94 8.86 8.31 -6.06
N THR A 95 8.96 8.62 -7.35
CA THR A 95 10.17 9.16 -8.00
C THR A 95 10.03 10.62 -8.41
N SER A 96 8.80 11.08 -8.61
CA SER A 96 8.49 12.46 -9.00
C SER A 96 7.13 12.80 -8.45
N ILE A 97 7.02 14.00 -7.86
CA ILE A 97 5.76 14.57 -7.38
C ILE A 97 5.77 16.04 -7.77
N THR A 98 4.86 16.42 -8.66
CA THR A 98 4.67 17.82 -9.07
C THR A 98 3.25 18.27 -8.77
N ASP A 99 3.00 19.57 -8.79
CA ASP A 99 1.65 20.09 -8.91
C ASP A 99 1.14 19.98 -10.37
N LYS A 100 -0.05 20.55 -10.63
CA LYS A 100 -0.65 20.60 -11.98
C LYS A 100 0.05 21.57 -12.93
N ALA A 101 0.80 22.55 -12.42
CA ALA A 101 1.59 23.48 -13.22
C ALA A 101 2.98 22.92 -13.57
N GLY A 102 3.38 21.81 -12.95
CA GLY A 102 4.68 21.15 -13.18
C GLY A 102 5.76 21.56 -12.19
N ASN A 103 5.43 22.29 -11.12
CA ASN A 103 6.41 22.66 -10.08
C ASN A 103 6.81 21.41 -9.29
N ASP A 104 8.10 21.20 -9.07
CA ASP A 104 8.61 20.06 -8.30
C ASP A 104 8.36 20.24 -6.80
N LEU A 105 7.61 19.30 -6.22
CA LEU A 105 7.22 19.30 -4.81
C LEU A 105 8.10 18.35 -3.98
N MET A 106 8.95 17.54 -4.62
CA MET A 106 9.82 16.59 -3.93
C MET A 106 10.75 17.25 -2.91
N PRO A 107 11.41 18.40 -3.17
CA PRO A 107 12.32 19.01 -2.20
C PRO A 107 11.64 19.38 -0.88
N ALA A 108 10.42 19.91 -0.94
CA ALA A 108 9.65 20.26 0.24
C ALA A 108 9.23 19.01 1.04
N LEU A 109 8.70 17.99 0.36
CA LEU A 109 8.33 16.72 0.99
C LEU A 109 9.53 16.03 1.64
N LYS A 110 10.66 15.91 0.93
CA LYS A 110 11.85 15.21 1.42
C LYS A 110 12.40 15.83 2.71
N ARG A 111 12.41 17.18 2.81
CA ARG A 111 12.83 17.86 4.04
C ARG A 111 11.96 17.45 5.23
N HIS A 112 10.65 17.47 5.06
CA HIS A 112 9.71 17.04 6.11
C HIS A 112 9.89 15.55 6.46
N VAL A 113 10.00 14.70 5.44
CA VAL A 113 10.09 13.24 5.60
C VAL A 113 11.37 12.82 6.32
N ALA A 114 12.49 13.49 6.04
CA ALA A 114 13.76 13.25 6.73
C ALA A 114 13.65 13.43 8.26
N GLU A 115 12.80 14.36 8.70
CA GLU A 115 12.67 14.71 10.12
C GLU A 115 11.51 13.94 10.80
N GLN A 116 10.35 13.90 10.14
CA GLN A 116 9.07 13.51 10.73
C GLN A 116 8.42 12.28 10.05
N GLY A 117 9.04 11.71 9.02
CA GLY A 117 8.40 10.68 8.19
C GLY A 117 7.14 11.24 7.50
N TYR A 118 6.08 10.43 7.42
CA TYR A 118 4.79 10.89 6.86
C TYR A 118 3.83 11.42 7.92
N SER A 119 4.33 11.91 9.06
CA SER A 119 3.48 12.58 10.04
C SER A 119 2.89 13.86 9.48
N SER A 120 1.57 13.86 9.27
CA SER A 120 0.83 15.05 8.80
C SER A 120 0.70 16.07 9.93
N PRO A 121 0.80 17.37 9.64
CA PRO A 121 0.63 18.45 10.63
C PRO A 121 -0.84 18.66 11.02
N LYS A 122 -1.81 18.03 10.35
CA LYS A 122 -3.23 18.16 10.67
C LYS A 122 -3.62 17.38 11.93
N GLU A 123 -4.57 17.92 12.68
CA GLU A 123 -5.08 17.34 13.94
C GLU A 123 -5.58 15.89 13.76
N ASP A 124 -6.27 15.61 12.64
CA ASP A 124 -6.76 14.27 12.29
C ASP A 124 -5.67 13.18 12.24
N PHE A 125 -4.41 13.55 12.02
CA PHE A 125 -3.30 12.59 12.06
C PHE A 125 -3.08 12.02 13.46
N GLN A 126 -3.28 12.83 14.51
CA GLN A 126 -3.09 12.43 15.91
C GLN A 126 -4.19 11.47 16.39
N HIS A 127 -5.35 11.46 15.72
CA HIS A 127 -6.46 10.55 16.01
C HIS A 127 -6.32 9.18 15.32
N LYS A 128 -5.29 8.96 14.49
CA LYS A 128 -5.03 7.65 13.91
C LYS A 128 -4.63 6.65 15.00
N ALA A 129 -4.92 5.37 14.76
CA ALA A 129 -4.49 4.31 15.68
C ALA A 129 -2.97 4.41 15.94
N PRO A 130 -2.50 4.21 17.19
CA PRO A 130 -1.09 4.38 17.54
C PRO A 130 -0.13 3.58 16.63
N SER A 131 -0.52 2.37 16.23
CA SER A 131 0.26 1.53 15.31
C SER A 131 0.48 2.16 13.94
N TRP A 132 -0.49 2.93 13.44
CA TRP A 132 -0.36 3.68 12.18
C TRP A 132 0.53 4.90 12.34
N ILE A 133 0.41 5.63 13.45
CA ILE A 133 1.28 6.78 13.73
C ILE A 133 2.75 6.36 13.74
N GLU A 134 3.07 5.27 14.44
CA GLU A 134 4.44 4.73 14.48
C GLU A 134 4.90 4.26 13.10
N THR A 135 4.02 3.64 12.32
CA THR A 135 4.33 3.24 10.94
C THR A 135 4.67 4.42 10.04
N PHE A 136 3.92 5.52 10.11
CA PHE A 136 4.20 6.72 9.33
C PHE A 136 5.47 7.46 9.78
N LYS A 137 5.76 7.48 11.09
CA LYS A 137 7.00 8.04 11.62
C LYS A 137 8.22 7.23 11.19
N LYS A 138 8.11 5.89 11.18
CA LYS A 138 9.20 4.97 10.80
C LYS A 138 9.69 5.15 9.36
N VAL A 139 8.88 5.78 8.50
CA VAL A 139 9.25 6.12 7.12
C VAL A 139 10.53 6.92 7.04
N LYS A 140 10.82 7.81 8.00
CA LYS A 140 12.06 8.61 7.97
C LYS A 140 13.31 7.73 7.91
N ASP A 141 13.30 6.61 8.62
CA ASP A 141 14.43 5.67 8.66
C ASP A 141 14.53 4.93 7.31
N VAL A 142 13.39 4.52 6.75
CA VAL A 142 13.34 3.87 5.42
C VAL A 142 13.78 4.84 4.32
N PHE A 143 13.36 6.10 4.39
CA PHE A 143 13.74 7.16 3.45
C PHE A 143 15.25 7.42 3.47
N ALA A 144 15.89 7.33 4.63
CA ALA A 144 17.33 7.54 4.75
C ALA A 144 18.17 6.53 3.94
N LEU A 145 17.61 5.37 3.56
CA LEU A 145 18.29 4.37 2.72
C LEU A 145 18.38 4.80 1.24
N ASP A 146 17.40 5.56 0.74
CA ASP A 146 17.41 6.17 -0.58
C ASP A 146 16.70 7.54 -0.56
N PRO A 147 17.44 8.63 -0.28
CA PRO A 147 16.87 9.98 -0.25
C PRO A 147 16.44 10.52 -1.63
N THR A 148 16.69 9.78 -2.70
CA THR A 148 16.29 10.20 -4.06
C THR A 148 14.81 9.94 -4.32
N THR A 149 14.20 8.99 -3.61
CA THR A 149 12.79 8.61 -3.74
C THR A 149 12.02 8.76 -2.43
N LEU A 150 10.71 8.52 -2.45
CA LEU A 150 9.89 8.41 -1.24
C LEU A 150 9.33 6.98 -1.15
N PRO A 151 9.51 6.26 -0.02
CA PRO A 151 9.16 4.84 0.08
C PRO A 151 7.69 4.61 0.46
N ASN A 152 7.13 3.48 0.05
CA ASN A 152 5.91 2.92 0.63
C ASN A 152 6.15 2.51 2.09
N THR A 153 5.19 2.79 2.99
CA THR A 153 5.30 2.50 4.43
C THR A 153 5.56 1.02 4.75
N TYR A 154 5.07 0.10 3.92
CA TYR A 154 5.28 -1.34 4.11
C TYR A 154 6.74 -1.78 3.95
N LEU A 155 7.61 -0.97 3.33
CA LEU A 155 9.03 -1.31 3.18
C LEU A 155 9.75 -1.50 4.52
N LYS A 156 9.24 -0.95 5.62
CA LYS A 156 9.79 -1.17 6.96
C LYS A 156 9.83 -2.66 7.36
N TYR A 157 8.87 -3.47 6.91
CA TYR A 157 8.82 -4.91 7.22
C TYR A 157 9.92 -5.71 6.52
N TYR A 158 10.49 -5.16 5.44
CA TYR A 158 11.52 -5.81 4.64
C TYR A 158 12.92 -5.29 4.99
N LEU A 159 13.01 -4.00 5.28
CA LEU A 159 14.29 -3.31 5.50
C LEU A 159 14.65 -3.18 6.98
N TYR A 160 13.66 -3.26 7.88
CA TYR A 160 13.84 -3.25 9.34
C TYR A 160 13.06 -4.39 10.03
N PRO A 161 13.19 -5.65 9.59
CA PRO A 161 12.39 -6.76 10.11
C PRO A 161 12.65 -7.04 11.60
N ASP A 162 13.89 -6.89 12.06
CA ASP A 162 14.30 -7.08 13.44
C ASP A 162 13.70 -6.03 14.39
N TYR A 163 13.55 -4.80 13.92
CA TYR A 163 12.83 -3.74 14.63
C TYR A 163 11.35 -4.10 14.77
N GLU A 164 10.69 -4.48 13.69
CA GLU A 164 9.24 -4.76 13.67
C GLU A 164 8.87 -5.98 14.53
N VAL A 165 9.71 -7.02 14.56
CA VAL A 165 9.51 -8.19 15.44
C VAL A 165 9.73 -7.86 16.91
N ARG A 166 10.63 -6.91 17.21
CA ARG A 166 10.96 -6.52 18.59
C ARG A 166 9.89 -5.67 19.25
N ILE A 167 9.00 -5.04 18.48
CA ILE A 167 7.86 -4.27 19.01
C ILE A 167 7.09 -5.21 19.96
N PRO A 168 7.14 -5.01 21.29
CA PRO A 168 6.56 -5.97 22.21
C PRO A 168 5.06 -5.99 21.96
N THR A 169 4.47 -7.18 21.81
CA THR A 169 3.03 -7.42 21.90
C THR A 169 2.55 -7.16 23.33
N ARG A 170 2.68 -5.92 23.82
CA ARG A 170 2.32 -5.56 25.20
C ARG A 170 0.81 -5.35 25.36
N SER A 171 0.04 -5.35 24.28
CA SER A 171 -1.42 -5.17 24.30
C SER A 171 -2.25 -6.44 24.10
N LEU A 172 -1.63 -7.62 23.93
CA LEU A 172 -2.37 -8.88 23.68
C LEU A 172 -2.40 -9.84 24.87
N ARG A 173 -1.72 -9.53 25.98
CA ARG A 173 -1.92 -10.24 27.24
C ARG A 173 -2.85 -9.41 28.12
N GLY A 174 -4.14 -9.72 28.06
CA GLY A 174 -5.06 -9.32 29.12
C GLY A 174 -4.57 -9.84 30.49
N PRO A 175 -5.04 -9.26 31.60
CA PRO A 175 -4.63 -9.70 32.92
C PRO A 175 -4.91 -11.20 33.08
N THR A 176 -3.87 -11.97 33.31
CA THR A 176 -3.98 -13.37 33.74
C THR A 176 -4.73 -13.38 35.06
N ARG A 177 -5.92 -13.98 35.05
CA ARG A 177 -6.63 -14.40 36.27
C ARG A 177 -5.87 -15.51 36.96
#